data_AF-A0A4V1J2U6-F1
#
_entry.id   AF-A0A4V1J2U6-F1
#
_cell.length_a   1.000
_cell.length_b   1.000
_cell.length_c   1.000
_cell.angle_alpha   90.00
_cell.angle_beta   90.00
_cell.angle_gamma   90.00
#
_symmetry.space_group_name_H-M   'P 1'
#
loop_
_entity.id
_entity.type
_entity.pdbx_description
1 polymer ?
#
loop_
_entity_poly.entity_id
_entity_poly.type
_entity_poly.pdbx_seq_one_letter_code
_entity_poly.pdbx_strand_id
1 'polypeptide(L)'
;MGSAASKPESKVFTPQAPVHLSASFLAHLENTLESDYTRAQYTEKYIQERVAKELTRFEAEAIELFKKTTADSLLPADDSNVSVPASNDKLSELSQTLQKSAEQLHVVLPESFKEAKALVLLCLKDNAGKPLNCWDEVVEFKKLVHSSRTGV
;
A
#
# COMPACT_ATOMS: atom_id res chain seq x y z
N MET A 1 -65.38 37.78 -9.21
CA MET A 1 -64.77 38.42 -10.40
C MET A 1 -63.53 39.17 -9.96
N GLY A 2 -62.43 39.09 -10.71
CA GLY A 2 -61.29 40.01 -10.59
C GLY A 2 -59.92 39.39 -10.31
N SER A 3 -59.44 38.50 -11.19
CA SER A 3 -58.03 38.07 -11.22
C SER A 3 -57.18 39.13 -11.92
N ALA A 4 -56.19 39.70 -11.24
CA ALA A 4 -55.12 40.48 -11.88
C ALA A 4 -53.79 39.82 -11.53
N ALA A 5 -53.23 39.09 -12.50
CA ALA A 5 -51.94 38.43 -12.39
C ALA A 5 -50.81 39.46 -12.56
N SER A 6 -49.92 39.55 -11.57
CA SER A 6 -48.70 40.37 -11.59
C SER A 6 -47.74 39.79 -12.64
N LYS A 7 -47.60 40.46 -13.77
CA LYS A 7 -46.65 40.10 -14.83
C LYS A 7 -45.25 40.60 -14.42
N PRO A 8 -44.19 39.78 -14.40
CA PRO A 8 -42.85 40.29 -14.15
C PRO A 8 -42.40 41.12 -15.35
N GLU A 9 -42.21 42.42 -15.15
CA GLU A 9 -41.65 43.31 -16.16
C GLU A 9 -40.17 42.97 -16.37
N SER A 10 -39.81 42.46 -17.54
CA SER A 10 -38.42 42.35 -17.95
C SER A 10 -37.87 43.74 -18.26
N LYS A 11 -37.02 44.27 -17.39
CA LYS A 11 -36.27 45.50 -17.68
C LYS A 11 -35.25 45.21 -18.78
N VAL A 12 -35.61 45.47 -20.03
CA VAL A 12 -34.70 45.41 -21.16
C VAL A 12 -33.90 46.71 -21.18
N PHE A 13 -32.64 46.64 -20.77
CA PHE A 13 -31.71 47.76 -20.90
C PHE A 13 -31.23 47.83 -22.34
N THR A 14 -31.79 48.74 -23.12
CA THR A 14 -31.22 49.12 -24.40
C THR A 14 -30.10 50.14 -24.16
N PRO A 15 -28.90 49.94 -24.70
CA PRO A 15 -27.83 50.92 -24.54
C PRO A 15 -28.24 52.23 -25.22
N GLN A 16 -28.18 53.36 -24.49
CA GLN A 16 -28.53 54.69 -25.01
C GLN A 16 -27.48 55.26 -25.99
N ALA A 17 -26.32 54.62 -26.10
CA ALA A 17 -25.27 54.99 -27.04
C ALA A 17 -25.13 53.93 -28.14
N PRO A 18 -24.88 54.34 -29.40
CA PRO A 18 -24.63 53.40 -30.48
C PRO A 18 -23.38 52.58 -30.17
N VAL A 19 -23.54 51.26 -30.11
CA VAL A 19 -22.43 50.31 -30.03
C VAL A 19 -21.67 50.35 -31.36
N HIS A 20 -20.68 51.24 -31.44
CA HIS A 20 -19.76 51.29 -32.58
C HIS A 20 -18.71 50.20 -32.42
N LEU A 21 -18.94 49.06 -33.07
CA LEU A 21 -17.90 48.08 -33.29
C LEU A 21 -16.94 48.60 -34.37
N SER A 22 -15.64 48.48 -34.15
CA SER A 22 -14.67 48.89 -35.15
C SER A 22 -14.79 48.00 -36.39
N ALA A 23 -14.59 48.59 -37.58
CA ALA A 23 -14.59 47.82 -38.83
C ALA A 23 -13.56 46.67 -38.82
N SER A 24 -12.45 46.87 -38.10
CA SER A 24 -11.43 45.83 -37.88
C SER A 24 -11.94 44.66 -37.04
N PHE A 25 -12.82 44.91 -36.06
CA PHE A 25 -13.41 43.88 -35.22
C PHE A 25 -14.51 43.12 -35.95
N LEU A 26 -15.36 43.83 -36.71
CA LEU A 26 -16.36 43.20 -37.58
C LEU A 26 -15.70 42.33 -38.65
N ALA A 27 -14.62 42.81 -39.30
CA ALA A 27 -13.84 42.00 -40.23
C ALA A 27 -13.21 40.77 -39.55
N HIS A 28 -12.82 40.88 -38.28
CA HIS A 28 -12.33 39.73 -37.53
C HIS A 28 -13.44 38.71 -37.28
N LEU A 29 -14.63 39.15 -36.85
CA LEU A 29 -15.78 38.28 -36.65
C LEU A 29 -16.26 37.61 -37.95
N GLU A 30 -16.31 38.36 -39.05
CA GLU A 30 -16.74 37.85 -40.36
C GLU A 30 -15.72 36.88 -40.98
N ASN A 31 -14.43 37.10 -40.73
CA ASN A 31 -13.35 36.26 -41.26
C ASN A 31 -12.94 35.12 -40.30
N THR A 32 -13.51 35.08 -39.08
CA THR A 32 -13.33 33.95 -38.17
C THR A 32 -14.21 32.80 -38.63
N LEU A 33 -13.66 31.93 -39.48
CA LEU A 33 -14.29 30.67 -39.92
C LEU A 33 -14.38 29.62 -38.78
N GLU A 34 -13.68 29.88 -37.68
CA GLU A 34 -13.55 29.01 -36.52
C GLU A 34 -14.65 29.33 -35.50
N SER A 35 -15.68 28.49 -35.45
CA SER A 35 -16.71 28.53 -34.40
C SER A 35 -16.07 28.33 -33.02
N ASP A 36 -16.73 28.80 -31.95
CA ASP A 36 -16.34 28.49 -30.57
C ASP A 36 -16.11 26.99 -30.34
N TYR A 37 -16.81 26.14 -31.09
CA TYR A 37 -16.60 24.70 -31.09
C TYR A 37 -15.21 24.29 -31.60
N THR A 38 -14.73 24.83 -32.74
CA THR A 38 -13.43 24.44 -33.30
C THR A 38 -12.29 24.90 -32.39
N ARG A 39 -12.44 26.09 -31.79
CA ARG A 39 -11.51 26.60 -30.78
C ARG A 39 -11.44 25.68 -29.55
N ALA A 40 -12.59 25.24 -29.05
CA ALA A 40 -12.66 24.31 -27.91
C ALA A 40 -11.99 22.96 -28.23
N GLN A 41 -12.22 22.41 -29.43
CA GLN A 41 -11.58 21.17 -29.88
C GLN A 41 -10.06 21.31 -30.00
N TYR A 42 -9.57 22.44 -30.53
CA TYR A 42 -8.14 22.70 -30.62
C TYR A 42 -7.49 22.79 -29.24
N THR A 43 -8.14 23.48 -28.30
CA THR A 43 -7.62 23.57 -26.92
C THR A 43 -7.61 22.22 -26.23
N GLU A 44 -8.65 21.41 -26.40
CA GLU A 44 -8.72 20.07 -25.83
C GLU A 44 -7.61 19.18 -26.39
N LYS A 45 -7.41 19.18 -27.70
CA LYS A 45 -6.31 18.45 -28.35
C LYS A 45 -4.94 18.86 -27.80
N TYR A 46 -4.70 20.17 -27.67
CA TYR A 46 -3.45 20.68 -27.11
C TYR A 46 -3.21 20.22 -25.67
N ILE A 47 -4.27 20.20 -24.85
CA ILE A 47 -4.20 19.69 -23.48
C ILE A 47 -3.87 18.19 -23.49
N GLN A 48 -4.55 17.40 -24.32
CA GLN A 48 -4.29 15.97 -24.46
C GLN A 48 -2.84 15.68 -24.87
N GLU A 49 -2.31 16.39 -25.86
CA GLU A 49 -0.91 16.26 -26.29
C GLU A 49 0.07 16.58 -25.16
N ARG A 50 -0.21 17.64 -24.39
CA ARG A 50 0.63 18.03 -23.26
C ARG A 50 0.59 16.98 -22.15
N VAL A 51 -0.59 16.46 -21.81
CA VAL A 51 -0.75 15.40 -20.81
C VAL A 51 -0.04 14.13 -21.26
N ALA A 52 -0.19 13.73 -22.52
CA ALA A 52 0.49 12.56 -23.07
C ALA A 52 2.02 12.71 -22.99
N LYS A 53 2.56 13.89 -23.29
CA LYS A 53 4.00 14.18 -23.17
C LYS A 53 4.50 14.10 -21.72
N GLU A 54 3.71 14.58 -20.76
CA GLU A 54 4.08 14.46 -19.34
C GLU A 54 4.00 13.02 -18.85
N LEU A 55 3.01 12.24 -19.32
CA LEU A 55 2.88 10.82 -18.97
C LEU A 55 4.06 10.00 -19.49
N THR A 56 4.51 10.21 -20.73
CA THR A 56 5.68 9.49 -21.26
C THR A 56 6.96 9.86 -20.52
N ARG A 57 7.10 11.11 -20.06
CA ARG A 57 8.20 11.54 -19.19
C ARG A 57 8.19 10.78 -17.85
N PHE A 58 7.03 10.70 -17.20
CA PHE A 58 6.89 9.97 -15.93
C PHE A 58 7.10 8.46 -16.09
N GLU A 59 6.68 7.88 -17.20
CA GLU A 59 6.91 6.46 -17.49
C GLU A 59 8.41 6.15 -17.59
N ALA A 60 9.17 6.97 -18.31
CA ALA A 60 10.62 6.82 -18.42
C ALA A 60 11.31 6.94 -17.05
N GLU A 61 10.94 7.96 -16.27
CA GLU A 61 11.47 8.17 -14.91
C GLU A 61 11.13 7.01 -13.97
N ALA A 62 9.89 6.50 -14.03
CA ALA A 62 9.44 5.37 -13.23
C ALA A 62 10.21 4.08 -13.58
N ILE A 63 10.48 3.83 -14.86
CA ILE A 63 11.27 2.68 -15.30
C ILE A 63 12.71 2.77 -14.78
N GLU A 64 13.35 3.95 -14.85
CA GLU A 64 14.70 4.16 -14.33
C GLU A 64 14.75 3.98 -12.81
N LEU A 65 13.80 4.56 -12.09
CA LEU A 65 13.68 4.41 -10.64
C LEU A 65 13.42 2.96 -10.24
N PHE A 66 12.56 2.25 -10.96
CA PHE A 66 12.30 0.83 -10.73
C PHE A 66 13.57 0.00 -10.96
N LYS A 67 14.30 0.21 -12.06
CA LYS A 67 15.57 -0.48 -12.32
C LYS A 67 16.58 -0.24 -11.21
N LYS A 68 16.73 1.01 -10.77
CA LYS A 68 17.63 1.37 -9.68
C LYS A 68 17.22 0.71 -8.36
N THR A 69 15.95 0.85 -7.97
CA THR A 69 15.43 0.27 -6.72
C THR A 69 15.55 -1.25 -6.73
N THR A 70 15.29 -1.89 -7.88
CA THR A 70 15.43 -3.33 -8.04
C THR A 70 16.90 -3.74 -7.95
N ALA A 71 17.81 -3.03 -8.62
CA ALA A 71 19.25 -3.29 -8.53
C ALA A 71 19.80 -3.09 -7.11
N ASP A 72 19.32 -2.08 -6.38
CA ASP A 72 19.70 -1.81 -4.99
C ASP A 72 19.10 -2.87 -4.02
N SER A 73 17.90 -3.38 -4.31
CA SER A 73 17.22 -4.40 -3.48
C SER A 73 17.71 -5.82 -3.75
N LEU A 74 18.21 -6.06 -4.96
CA LEU A 74 18.96 -7.26 -5.27
C LEU A 74 20.31 -7.12 -4.57
N LEU A 75 20.52 -7.89 -3.50
CA LEU A 75 21.86 -8.05 -2.93
C LEU A 75 22.81 -8.35 -4.10
N PRO A 76 23.98 -7.68 -4.20
CA PRO A 76 24.98 -8.08 -5.18
C PRO A 76 25.16 -9.58 -5.01
N ALA A 77 25.01 -10.32 -6.11
CA ALA A 77 25.26 -11.75 -6.11
C ALA A 77 26.72 -11.91 -5.69
N ASP A 78 26.92 -12.08 -4.39
CA ASP A 78 28.21 -12.47 -3.87
C ASP A 78 28.36 -13.88 -4.41
N ASP A 79 29.18 -14.04 -5.44
CA ASP A 79 29.61 -15.30 -6.06
C ASP A 79 30.30 -16.23 -5.04
N SER A 80 30.11 -16.00 -3.73
CA SER A 80 30.04 -17.07 -2.76
C SER A 80 29.06 -18.11 -3.29
N ASN A 81 29.65 -19.22 -3.73
CA ASN A 81 29.02 -20.44 -4.19
C ASN A 81 28.18 -21.03 -3.04
N VAL A 82 27.11 -20.37 -2.64
CA VAL A 82 26.11 -20.83 -1.68
C VAL A 82 25.23 -21.81 -2.43
N SER A 83 25.85 -22.90 -2.85
CA SER A 83 25.15 -24.05 -3.35
C SER A 83 24.27 -24.58 -2.21
N VAL A 84 23.00 -24.83 -2.49
CA VAL A 84 22.03 -25.47 -1.57
C VAL A 84 22.66 -26.62 -0.77
N PRO A 85 23.47 -27.53 -1.36
CA PRO A 85 24.20 -28.55 -0.60
C PRO A 85 25.17 -27.97 0.44
N ALA A 86 25.99 -26.96 0.12
CA ALA A 86 26.93 -26.35 1.08
C ALA A 86 26.21 -25.66 2.26
N SER A 87 24.99 -25.16 2.04
CA SER A 87 24.14 -24.62 3.11
C SER A 87 23.54 -25.72 3.96
N ASN A 88 23.14 -26.83 3.33
CA ASN A 88 22.59 -28.00 4.02
C ASN A 88 23.64 -28.67 4.92
N ASP A 89 24.89 -28.73 4.48
CA ASP A 89 26.00 -29.26 5.28
C ASP A 89 26.23 -28.41 6.53
N LYS A 90 26.29 -27.08 6.38
CA LYS A 90 26.41 -26.14 7.50
C LYS A 90 25.20 -26.19 8.46
N LEU A 91 23.99 -26.35 7.92
CA LEU A 91 22.77 -26.52 8.73
C LEU A 91 22.82 -27.83 9.53
N SER A 92 23.36 -28.91 8.95
CA SER A 92 23.51 -30.19 9.64
C SER A 92 24.53 -30.10 10.78
N GLU A 93 25.65 -29.42 10.55
CA GLU A 93 26.70 -29.21 11.56
C GLU A 93 26.21 -28.35 12.73
N LEU A 94 25.50 -27.26 12.42
CA LEU A 94 24.88 -26.41 13.43
C LEU A 94 23.84 -27.19 14.25
N SER A 95 22.98 -27.98 13.60
CA SER A 95 21.97 -28.80 14.27
C SER A 95 22.61 -29.82 15.22
N GLN A 96 23.69 -30.48 14.79
CA GLN A 96 24.45 -31.41 15.65
C GLN A 96 25.10 -30.70 16.84
N THR A 97 25.64 -29.50 16.62
CA THR A 97 26.27 -28.70 17.68
C THR A 97 25.24 -28.26 18.72
N LEU A 98 24.06 -27.82 18.27
CA LEU A 98 22.95 -27.46 19.15
C LEU A 98 22.45 -28.67 19.93
N GLN A 99 22.36 -29.84 19.30
CA GLN A 99 21.91 -31.06 19.97
C GLN A 99 22.90 -31.53 21.04
N LYS A 100 24.20 -31.55 20.74
CA LYS A 100 25.25 -31.82 21.73
C LYS A 100 25.23 -30.82 22.88
N SER A 101 25.06 -29.53 22.57
CA SER A 101 24.97 -28.47 23.59
C SER A 101 23.71 -28.61 24.45
N ALA A 102 22.59 -29.02 23.86
CA ALA A 102 21.33 -29.28 24.56
C ALA A 102 21.41 -30.52 25.45
N GLU A 103 22.11 -31.57 25.03
CA GLU A 103 22.38 -32.75 25.87
C GLU A 103 23.30 -32.41 27.05
N GLN A 104 24.27 -31.52 26.84
CA GLN A 104 25.18 -31.03 27.89
C GLN A 104 24.49 -30.08 28.87
N LEU A 105 23.46 -29.36 28.41
CA LEU A 105 22.53 -28.62 29.24
C LEU A 105 21.47 -29.58 29.81
N HIS A 106 21.85 -30.33 30.85
CA HIS A 106 20.87 -31.01 31.71
C HIS A 106 20.09 -29.96 32.51
N VAL A 107 19.15 -29.30 31.85
CA VAL A 107 18.20 -28.40 32.50
C VAL A 107 17.25 -29.27 33.31
N VAL A 108 17.50 -29.36 34.62
CA VAL A 108 16.55 -29.96 35.56
C VAL A 108 15.33 -29.04 35.59
N LEU A 109 14.35 -29.30 34.74
CA LEU A 109 13.07 -28.63 34.86
C LEU A 109 12.38 -29.17 36.11
N PRO A 110 11.87 -28.29 37.00
CA PRO A 110 11.12 -28.72 38.17
C PRO A 110 9.91 -29.54 37.71
N GLU A 111 9.54 -30.56 38.48
CA GLU A 111 8.50 -31.51 38.09
C GLU A 111 7.16 -30.82 37.81
N SER A 112 6.85 -29.76 38.57
CA SER A 112 5.68 -28.89 38.36
C SER A 112 5.62 -28.27 36.96
N PHE A 113 6.78 -27.98 36.34
CA PHE A 113 6.84 -27.43 34.99
C PHE A 113 6.53 -28.49 33.93
N LYS A 114 7.00 -29.73 34.13
CA LYS A 114 6.73 -30.84 33.22
C LYS A 114 5.25 -31.22 33.24
N GLU A 115 4.66 -31.24 34.42
CA GLU A 115 3.23 -31.48 34.62
C GLU A 115 2.37 -30.40 33.96
N ALA A 116 2.65 -29.11 34.21
CA ALA A 116 1.92 -28.01 33.59
C ALA A 116 2.04 -28.02 32.05
N LYS A 117 3.23 -28.33 31.52
CA LYS A 117 3.43 -28.53 30.08
C LYS A 117 2.59 -29.69 29.54
N ALA A 118 2.54 -30.81 30.25
CA ALA A 118 1.76 -31.98 29.85
C ALA A 118 0.27 -31.67 29.80
N LEU A 119 -0.26 -30.90 30.75
CA LEU A 119 -1.66 -30.47 30.78
C LEU A 119 -2.04 -29.59 29.58
N VAL A 120 -1.19 -28.61 29.23
CA VAL A 120 -1.40 -27.77 28.03
C VAL A 120 -1.39 -28.64 26.76
N LEU A 121 -0.45 -29.59 26.66
CA LEU A 121 -0.36 -30.48 25.51
C LEU A 121 -1.55 -31.44 25.40
N LEU A 122 -2.07 -31.93 26.54
CA LEU A 122 -3.28 -32.73 26.59
C LEU A 122 -4.48 -31.92 26.10
N CYS A 123 -4.72 -30.74 26.70
CA CYS A 123 -5.85 -29.90 26.30
C CYS A 123 -5.80 -29.52 24.82
N LEU A 124 -4.64 -29.14 24.29
CA LEU A 124 -4.49 -28.76 22.87
C LEU A 124 -4.68 -29.95 21.92
N LYS A 125 -4.32 -31.16 22.34
CA LYS A 125 -4.60 -32.38 21.57
C LYS A 125 -6.09 -32.70 21.56
N ASP A 126 -6.75 -32.58 22.71
CA ASP A 126 -8.18 -32.85 22.85
C ASP A 126 -9.04 -31.77 22.15
N ASN A 127 -8.54 -30.53 22.06
CA ASN A 127 -9.17 -29.39 21.42
C ASN A 127 -8.44 -28.97 20.12
N ALA A 128 -8.09 -29.94 19.27
CA ALA A 128 -7.40 -29.68 18.02
C ALA A 128 -8.13 -28.60 17.17
N GLY A 129 -7.39 -27.56 16.77
CA GLY A 129 -7.92 -26.42 16.00
C GLY A 129 -8.72 -25.39 16.80
N LYS A 130 -8.87 -25.56 18.14
CA LYS A 130 -9.58 -24.63 19.03
C LYS A 130 -8.71 -24.23 20.24
N PRO A 131 -7.62 -23.46 20.02
CA PRO A 131 -6.66 -23.15 21.08
C PRO A 131 -7.22 -22.29 22.22
N LEU A 132 -8.30 -21.53 21.99
CA LEU A 132 -8.93 -20.72 23.05
C LEU A 132 -9.54 -21.55 24.18
N ASN A 133 -9.86 -22.82 23.94
CA ASN A 133 -10.44 -23.71 24.96
C ASN A 133 -9.45 -24.10 26.06
N CYS A 134 -8.16 -23.86 25.85
CA CYS A 134 -7.07 -24.27 26.74
C CYS A 134 -6.36 -23.09 27.40
N TRP A 135 -7.05 -21.95 27.48
CA TRP A 135 -6.43 -20.70 27.92
C TRP A 135 -6.04 -20.73 29.39
N ASP A 136 -6.81 -21.44 30.23
CA ASP A 136 -6.54 -21.53 31.67
C ASP A 136 -5.23 -22.28 31.94
N GLU A 137 -5.02 -23.42 31.29
CA GLU A 137 -3.79 -24.21 31.36
C GLU A 137 -2.58 -23.42 30.84
N VAL A 138 -2.77 -22.65 29.76
CA VAL A 138 -1.73 -21.79 29.20
C VAL A 138 -1.37 -20.65 30.14
N VAL A 139 -2.35 -20.06 30.85
CA VAL A 139 -2.13 -19.01 31.84
C VAL A 139 -1.34 -19.55 33.05
N GLU A 140 -1.68 -20.74 33.54
CA GLU A 140 -0.94 -21.39 34.62
C GLU A 140 0.50 -21.72 34.22
N PHE A 141 0.69 -22.30 33.04
CA PHE A 141 2.02 -22.54 32.49
C PHE A 141 2.83 -21.24 32.36
N LYS A 142 2.20 -20.16 31.89
CA LYS A 142 2.84 -18.83 31.76
C LYS A 142 3.27 -18.27 33.11
N LYS A 143 2.48 -18.43 34.17
CA LYS A 143 2.85 -18.02 35.54
C LYS A 143 4.10 -18.76 36.01
N LEU A 144 4.17 -20.07 35.79
CA LEU A 144 5.33 -20.89 36.15
C LEU A 144 6.60 -20.47 35.39
N VAL A 145 6.49 -20.22 34.07
CA VAL A 145 7.60 -19.72 33.24
C VAL A 145 8.08 -18.33 33.71
N HIS A 146 7.15 -17.44 34.05
CA HIS A 146 7.49 -16.09 34.47
C HIS A 146 8.13 -16.08 35.87
N SER A 147 7.67 -16.96 36.77
CA SER A 147 8.28 -17.17 38.09
C SER A 147 9.70 -17.75 37.97
N SER A 148 9.94 -18.69 37.06
CA SER A 148 11.26 -19.30 36.89
C SER A 148 12.27 -18.35 36.24
N ARG A 149 11.81 -17.39 35.43
CA ARG A 149 12.66 -16.38 34.77
C ARG A 149 13.06 -15.22 35.70
N THR A 150 12.28 -14.95 36.73
CA THR A 150 12.51 -13.84 37.67
C THR A 150 13.24 -14.25 38.95
N GLY A 151 13.62 -15.52 39.08
CA GLY A 151 14.45 -16.06 40.17
C GLY A 151 15.95 -16.00 39.87
N VAL A 152 16.47 -14.79 39.62
CA VAL A 152 17.88 -14.39 39.79
C VAL A 152 17.88 -13.07 40.55
#